data_AF-A0A6A5ZHR3-F1
#
_entry.id   AF-A0A6A5ZHR3-F1
#
_cell.length_a   1.000
_cell.length_b   1.000
_cell.length_c   1.000
_cell.angle_alpha   90.00
_cell.angle_beta   90.00
_cell.angle_gamma   90.00
#
_symmetry.space_group_name_H-M   'P 1'
#
loop_
_entity.id
_entity.type
_entity.pdbx_description
1 polymer ?
#
loop_
_entity_poly.entity_id
_entity_poly.type
_entity_poly.pdbx_seq_one_letter_code
_entity_poly.pdbx_strand_id
1 'polypeptide(L)'
;MPFRVNTITFAPGYSEFNQGNFRDLAKYSKKTKWYYSGTAVAIEFLQNRVSAEEVHAFRKIIIKEQRKSVASPERHGRGLIPYCVENPKLSVERHVDIFSSLLPIGWGNIVRPLDHNSISLRGEDALLALNAWLEEANALPGLDMPMTTYKLVFNGKQRETMRVWRIVLLAVDLYEAMTECCRRGYIQLPDRSEDSCPARHFALPCHLPPTFAHAIHDILRGSSIVYFDGDPGHLSDRESMIASRHDWSVPQWRFEWEEKVIEQPLPLPKGWREGLHIDYQLRR
;
A
#
# COMPACT_ATOMS: atom_id res chain seq x y z
N MET A 1 13.98 19.87 -1.85
CA MET A 1 15.36 19.90 -1.29
C MET A 1 15.62 18.57 -0.57
N PRO A 2 16.74 17.86 -0.81
CA PRO A 2 17.10 16.69 -0.01
C PRO A 2 17.69 17.15 1.34
N PHE A 3 17.16 16.64 2.46
CA PHE A 3 17.67 16.89 3.80
C PHE A 3 18.21 15.59 4.43
N ARG A 4 19.23 15.71 5.29
CA ARG A 4 19.75 14.60 6.11
C ARG A 4 18.90 14.48 7.38
N VAL A 5 18.21 13.36 7.56
CA VAL A 5 17.55 13.00 8.82
C VAL A 5 18.56 12.26 9.69
N ASN A 6 18.92 12.83 10.85
CA ASN A 6 19.95 12.27 11.73
C ASN A 6 19.42 11.24 12.75
N THR A 7 18.09 11.12 12.92
CA THR A 7 17.48 10.17 13.86
C THR A 7 16.16 9.65 13.29
N ILE A 8 16.02 8.31 13.19
CA ILE A 8 14.80 7.63 12.75
C ILE A 8 14.18 6.96 13.98
N THR A 9 13.01 7.41 14.39
CA THR A 9 12.17 6.73 15.38
C THR A 9 11.13 5.91 14.63
N PHE A 10 11.13 4.59 14.79
CA PHE A 10 10.09 3.73 14.23
C PHE A 10 8.84 3.77 15.12
N ALA A 11 7.66 3.73 14.49
CA ALA A 11 6.40 3.56 15.23
C ALA A 11 6.39 2.20 15.97
N PRO A 12 5.83 2.12 17.19
CA PRO A 12 5.70 0.87 17.91
C PRO A 12 4.75 -0.05 17.12
N GLY A 13 5.27 -1.20 16.69
CA GLY A 13 4.61 -2.14 15.77
C GLY A 13 5.58 -2.86 14.82
N TYR A 14 6.77 -2.28 14.60
CA TYR A 14 7.90 -2.94 13.92
C TYR A 14 8.95 -3.45 14.93
N SER A 15 8.51 -4.18 15.97
CA SER A 15 9.36 -4.53 17.12
C SER A 15 10.31 -5.72 16.91
N GLU A 16 10.47 -6.25 15.70
CA GLU A 16 11.47 -7.30 15.40
C GLU A 16 12.66 -6.81 14.57
N PHE A 17 13.02 -5.53 14.70
CA PHE A 17 14.35 -5.09 14.28
C PHE A 17 15.39 -5.51 15.33
N ASN A 18 15.94 -6.72 15.15
CA ASN A 18 17.11 -7.22 15.88
C ASN A 18 18.19 -6.13 16.01
N GLN A 19 18.62 -5.89 17.26
CA GLN A 19 19.52 -4.79 17.65
C GLN A 19 20.88 -4.76 16.91
N GLY A 20 21.25 -5.82 16.19
CA GLY A 20 22.42 -5.86 15.31
C GLY A 20 22.33 -5.00 14.03
N ASN A 21 21.13 -4.55 13.61
CA ASN A 21 20.92 -3.89 12.31
C ASN A 21 21.13 -2.35 12.30
N PHE A 22 21.26 -1.70 13.46
CA PHE A 22 21.27 -0.22 13.51
C PHE A 22 22.55 0.41 12.93
N ARG A 23 23.71 -0.24 13.10
CA ARG A 23 24.98 0.24 12.52
C ARG A 23 25.00 0.13 11.00
N ASP A 24 24.38 -0.92 10.46
CA ASP A 24 24.24 -1.14 9.03
C ASP A 24 23.25 -0.16 8.41
N LEU A 25 22.07 0.04 9.02
CA LEU A 25 21.10 1.07 8.62
C LEU A 25 21.74 2.46 8.53
N ALA A 26 22.56 2.84 9.50
CA ALA A 26 23.28 4.12 9.48
C ALA A 26 24.30 4.21 8.31
N LYS A 27 25.00 3.12 7.98
CA LYS A 27 25.96 3.05 6.86
C LYS A 27 25.27 3.18 5.50
N TYR A 28 24.12 2.52 5.32
CA TYR A 28 23.33 2.55 4.08
C TYR A 28 22.46 3.82 3.95
N SER A 29 22.06 4.43 5.07
CA SER A 29 21.36 5.73 5.09
C SER A 29 22.17 6.84 4.41
N LYS A 30 23.52 6.75 4.42
CA LYS A 30 24.40 7.73 3.77
C LYS A 30 24.29 7.73 2.24
N LYS A 31 23.80 6.64 1.64
CA LYS A 31 23.65 6.46 0.18
C LYS A 31 22.19 6.48 -0.29
N THR A 32 21.25 6.62 0.64
CA THR A 32 19.80 6.59 0.36
C THR A 32 19.25 8.01 0.50
N LYS A 33 18.50 8.48 -0.49
CA LYS A 33 17.81 9.78 -0.41
C LYS A 33 16.46 9.60 0.27
N TRP A 34 16.26 10.32 1.36
CA TRP A 34 15.00 10.36 2.11
C TRP A 34 14.16 11.53 1.61
N TYR A 35 12.88 11.29 1.35
CA TYR A 35 11.96 12.33 0.92
C TYR A 35 10.85 12.51 1.96
N TYR A 36 10.41 13.75 2.14
CA TYR A 36 9.09 14.01 2.68
C TYR A 36 8.05 13.68 1.62
N SER A 37 6.92 13.15 2.06
CA SER A 37 5.77 12.96 1.17
C SER A 37 5.33 14.28 0.57
N GLY A 38 4.77 14.25 -0.64
CA GLY A 38 4.14 15.43 -1.24
C GLY A 38 3.07 16.03 -0.33
N THR A 39 2.37 15.19 0.45
CA THR A 39 1.33 15.63 1.39
C THR A 39 1.89 16.47 2.53
N ALA A 40 2.95 16.01 3.19
CA ALA A 40 3.64 16.78 4.23
C ALA A 40 4.16 18.14 3.71
N VAL A 41 4.67 18.19 2.48
CA VAL A 41 5.10 19.45 1.85
C VAL A 41 3.92 20.37 1.58
N ALA A 42 2.79 19.82 1.11
CA ALA A 42 1.57 20.59 0.89
C ALA A 42 1.02 21.17 2.21
N ILE A 43 1.04 20.39 3.28
CA ILE A 43 0.63 20.84 4.61
C ILE A 43 1.54 21.97 5.10
N GLU A 44 2.87 21.83 5.01
CA GLU A 44 3.80 22.89 5.40
C GLU A 44 3.57 24.18 4.61
N PHE A 45 3.30 24.07 3.31
CA PHE A 45 2.95 25.20 2.47
C PHE A 45 1.66 25.89 2.93
N LEU A 46 0.58 25.12 3.15
CA LEU A 46 -0.70 25.65 3.63
C LEU A 46 -0.59 26.29 5.03
N GLN A 47 0.30 25.77 5.88
CA GLN A 47 0.52 26.30 7.23
C GLN A 47 1.32 27.60 7.25
N ASN A 48 2.38 27.68 6.44
CA ASN A 48 3.41 28.71 6.62
C ASN A 48 3.51 29.71 5.47
N ARG A 49 2.87 29.44 4.33
CA ARG A 49 3.08 30.20 3.08
C ARG A 49 1.80 30.79 2.50
N VAL A 50 0.66 30.51 3.12
CA VAL A 50 -0.67 30.91 2.63
C VAL A 50 -1.46 31.46 3.79
N SER A 51 -2.14 32.59 3.60
CA SER A 51 -3.08 33.16 4.56
C SER A 51 -4.39 32.36 4.63
N ALA A 52 -5.14 32.53 5.72
CA ALA A 52 -6.44 31.85 5.85
C ALA A 52 -7.40 32.23 4.72
N GLU A 53 -7.39 33.49 4.27
CA GLU A 53 -8.21 33.98 3.16
C GLU A 53 -7.85 33.30 1.83
N GLU A 54 -6.55 33.11 1.57
CA GLU A 54 -6.07 32.43 0.36
C GLU A 54 -6.42 30.93 0.38
N VAL A 55 -6.35 30.26 1.53
CA VAL A 55 -6.81 28.87 1.68
C VAL A 55 -8.28 28.74 1.29
N HIS A 56 -9.13 29.70 1.69
CA HIS A 56 -10.55 29.73 1.34
C HIS A 56 -10.80 30.03 -0.15
N ALA A 57 -9.82 30.60 -0.87
CA ALA A 57 -9.89 30.81 -2.31
C ALA A 57 -9.56 29.54 -3.10
N PHE A 58 -8.79 28.61 -2.54
CA PHE A 58 -8.47 27.35 -3.21
C PHE A 58 -9.71 26.49 -3.46
N ARG A 59 -9.71 25.86 -4.64
CA ARG A 59 -10.77 24.93 -5.09
C ARG A 59 -10.23 23.55 -5.38
N LYS A 60 -8.97 23.44 -5.75
CA LYS A 60 -8.34 22.16 -6.07
C LYS A 60 -6.87 22.14 -5.67
N ILE A 61 -6.47 21.08 -4.98
CA ILE A 61 -5.06 20.77 -4.69
C ILE A 61 -4.79 19.37 -5.22
N ILE A 62 -3.74 19.22 -6.03
CA ILE A 62 -3.30 17.92 -6.55
C ILE A 62 -1.94 17.62 -5.94
N ILE A 63 -1.88 16.62 -5.09
CA ILE A 63 -0.65 16.13 -4.45
C ILE A 63 -0.19 14.91 -5.22
N LYS A 64 1.07 14.89 -5.64
CA LYS A 64 1.67 13.74 -6.33
C LYS A 64 2.72 13.08 -5.45
N GLU A 65 2.40 11.91 -4.93
CA GLU A 65 3.33 11.02 -4.24
C GLU A 65 4.03 10.17 -5.30
N GLN A 66 5.22 10.62 -5.73
CA GLN A 66 6.01 9.97 -6.78
C GLN A 66 7.37 9.47 -6.29
N ARG A 67 7.61 9.54 -4.97
CA ARG A 67 8.86 9.15 -4.33
C ARG A 67 8.61 8.46 -3.01
N LYS A 68 9.55 7.59 -2.63
CA LYS A 68 9.53 6.89 -1.36
C LYS A 68 9.72 7.90 -0.24
N SER A 69 8.76 7.93 0.68
CA SER A 69 8.70 8.93 1.73
C SER A 69 8.86 8.31 3.11
N VAL A 70 9.40 9.08 4.04
CA VAL A 70 9.59 8.66 5.44
C VAL A 70 8.32 8.86 6.27
N ALA A 71 8.36 8.33 7.49
CA ALA A 71 7.39 8.61 8.55
C ALA A 71 5.95 8.19 8.25
N SER A 72 5.75 7.03 7.62
CA SER A 72 4.41 6.45 7.41
C SER A 72 3.53 7.35 6.54
N PRO A 73 3.95 7.58 5.27
CA PRO A 73 3.32 8.59 4.41
C PRO A 73 1.83 8.37 4.20
N GLU A 74 1.32 7.14 4.26
CA GLU A 74 -0.10 6.85 4.20
C GLU A 74 -0.90 7.75 5.17
N ARG A 75 -0.39 7.96 6.40
CA ARG A 75 -1.05 8.72 7.48
C ARG A 75 -1.05 10.23 7.30
N HIS A 76 -0.23 10.76 6.39
CA HIS A 76 -0.13 12.20 6.20
C HIS A 76 -1.42 12.84 5.68
N GLY A 77 -2.35 12.04 5.12
CA GLY A 77 -3.67 12.51 4.71
C GLY A 77 -4.46 13.17 5.85
N ARG A 78 -4.25 12.74 7.11
CA ARG A 78 -4.90 13.33 8.29
C ARG A 78 -4.59 14.82 8.46
N GLY A 79 -3.38 15.25 8.12
CA GLY A 79 -2.98 16.66 8.26
C GLY A 79 -3.72 17.61 7.31
N LEU A 80 -4.47 17.07 6.34
CA LEU A 80 -5.31 17.86 5.43
C LEU A 80 -6.72 18.12 5.99
N ILE A 81 -7.13 17.42 7.06
CA ILE A 81 -8.49 17.50 7.62
C ILE A 81 -8.91 18.95 7.94
N PRO A 82 -8.11 19.76 8.68
CA PRO A 82 -8.53 21.11 9.03
C PRO A 82 -8.88 21.97 7.82
N TYR A 83 -8.09 21.88 6.75
CA TYR A 83 -8.29 22.64 5.51
C TYR A 83 -9.52 22.21 4.73
N CYS A 84 -9.80 20.91 4.70
CA CYS A 84 -11.00 20.36 4.07
C CYS A 84 -12.28 20.72 4.85
N VAL A 85 -12.20 20.77 6.19
CA VAL A 85 -13.31 21.16 7.06
C VAL A 85 -13.60 22.66 6.95
N GLU A 86 -12.56 23.50 7.01
CA GLU A 86 -12.70 24.97 6.91
C GLU A 86 -13.17 25.42 5.53
N ASN A 87 -12.72 24.74 4.46
CA ASN A 87 -13.13 25.03 3.09
C ASN A 87 -13.81 23.83 2.43
N PRO A 88 -15.14 23.67 2.60
CA PRO A 88 -15.90 22.58 1.98
C PRO A 88 -15.91 22.60 0.44
N LYS A 89 -15.47 23.70 -0.19
CA LYS A 89 -15.33 23.83 -1.65
C LYS A 89 -13.95 23.38 -2.15
N LEU A 90 -13.04 23.02 -1.25
CA LEU A 90 -11.73 22.49 -1.58
C LEU A 90 -11.84 21.02 -1.99
N SER A 91 -11.25 20.67 -3.13
CA SER A 91 -11.04 19.29 -3.55
C SER A 91 -9.55 18.96 -3.53
N VAL A 92 -9.14 18.07 -2.63
CA VAL A 92 -7.78 17.53 -2.56
C VAL A 92 -7.74 16.17 -3.24
N GLU A 93 -6.89 16.03 -4.24
CA GLU A 93 -6.58 14.76 -4.88
C GLU A 93 -5.16 14.35 -4.54
N ARG A 94 -4.99 13.21 -3.88
CA ARG A 94 -3.71 12.62 -3.54
C ARG A 94 -3.42 11.46 -4.48
N HIS A 95 -2.59 11.71 -5.49
CA HIS A 95 -2.18 10.75 -6.51
C HIS A 95 -0.93 10.01 -6.03
N VAL A 96 -0.96 8.68 -6.04
CA VAL A 96 0.07 7.83 -5.47
C VAL A 96 0.56 6.81 -6.49
N ASP A 97 1.85 6.88 -6.78
CA ASP A 97 2.53 5.91 -7.62
C ASP A 97 2.85 4.64 -6.81
N ILE A 98 2.31 3.49 -7.25
CA ILE A 98 2.49 2.20 -6.55
C ILE A 98 3.98 1.84 -6.44
N PHE A 99 4.72 1.95 -7.54
CA PHE A 99 6.12 1.53 -7.53
C PHE A 99 7.06 2.54 -6.89
N SER A 100 6.87 3.85 -7.08
CA SER A 100 7.83 4.83 -6.56
C SER A 100 7.51 5.32 -5.16
N SER A 101 6.28 5.15 -4.65
CA SER A 101 5.87 5.60 -3.32
C SER A 101 5.47 4.47 -2.37
N LEU A 102 4.70 3.47 -2.83
CA LEU A 102 4.28 2.35 -1.98
C LEU A 102 5.39 1.31 -1.83
N LEU A 103 5.97 0.87 -2.95
CA LEU A 103 6.92 -0.24 -3.00
C LEU A 103 8.39 0.23 -3.09
N PRO A 104 9.36 -0.55 -2.59
CA PRO A 104 9.17 -1.71 -1.71
C PRO A 104 8.58 -1.29 -0.36
N ILE A 105 8.05 -2.24 0.42
CA ILE A 105 7.56 -1.94 1.78
C ILE A 105 8.74 -1.53 2.67
N GLY A 106 8.54 -0.43 3.41
CA GLY A 106 9.53 0.09 4.33
C GLY A 106 10.86 0.46 3.67
N TRP A 107 11.81 0.89 4.50
CA TRP A 107 13.14 1.27 4.03
C TRP A 107 14.16 0.14 4.21
N GLY A 108 13.88 -0.85 5.05
CA GLY A 108 14.75 -2.02 5.24
C GLY A 108 15.00 -2.80 3.95
N ASN A 109 14.00 -2.86 3.06
CA ASN A 109 14.09 -3.50 1.75
C ASN A 109 14.87 -2.68 0.70
N ILE A 110 15.11 -1.39 0.97
CA ILE A 110 15.91 -0.48 0.13
C ILE A 110 17.37 -0.47 0.60
N VAL A 111 17.59 -0.61 1.91
CA VAL A 111 18.87 -0.39 2.60
C VAL A 111 19.78 -1.63 2.59
N ARG A 112 19.24 -2.86 2.49
CA ARG A 112 20.08 -4.08 2.46
C ARG A 112 21.00 -4.09 1.22
N PRO A 113 22.26 -4.57 1.37
CA PRO A 113 23.23 -4.54 0.29
C PRO A 113 22.69 -5.23 -0.97
N LEU A 114 22.68 -4.52 -2.10
CA LEU A 114 22.23 -4.97 -3.43
C LEU A 114 23.21 -5.95 -4.07
N ASP A 115 24.06 -6.61 -3.27
CA ASP A 115 25.06 -7.57 -3.72
C ASP A 115 24.42 -8.86 -4.24
N HIS A 116 23.10 -9.00 -4.08
CA HIS A 116 22.27 -9.97 -4.76
C HIS A 116 21.28 -9.27 -5.69
N ASN A 117 21.15 -9.80 -6.91
CA ASN A 117 20.17 -9.43 -7.94
C ASN A 117 18.68 -9.48 -7.50
N SER A 118 18.36 -9.58 -6.21
CA SER A 118 17.21 -10.27 -5.66
C SER A 118 16.16 -9.41 -4.93
N ILE A 119 16.06 -8.10 -5.17
CA ILE A 119 14.78 -7.43 -4.83
C ILE A 119 13.75 -7.92 -5.85
N SER A 120 13.11 -9.04 -5.50
CA SER A 120 11.92 -9.55 -6.16
C SER A 120 10.74 -9.10 -5.32
N LEU A 121 10.04 -8.07 -5.79
CA LEU A 121 8.76 -7.71 -5.21
C LEU A 121 7.74 -8.78 -5.57
N ARG A 122 6.93 -9.18 -4.59
CA ARG A 122 5.92 -10.22 -4.76
C ARG A 122 4.52 -9.66 -4.49
N GLY A 123 3.49 -10.45 -4.79
CA GLY A 123 2.12 -10.01 -4.55
C GLY A 123 1.85 -9.73 -3.08
N GLU A 124 2.47 -10.45 -2.14
CA GLU A 124 2.36 -10.14 -0.71
C GLU A 124 2.82 -8.71 -0.38
N ASP A 125 3.90 -8.24 -1.00
CA ASP A 125 4.37 -6.86 -0.82
C ASP A 125 3.34 -5.84 -1.31
N ALA A 126 2.67 -6.13 -2.43
CA ALA A 126 1.63 -5.27 -2.95
C ALA A 126 0.41 -5.23 -2.02
N LEU A 127 -0.06 -6.39 -1.54
CA LEU A 127 -1.21 -6.48 -0.65
C LEU A 127 -0.97 -5.70 0.65
N LEU A 128 0.18 -5.90 1.28
CA LEU A 128 0.56 -5.20 2.50
C LEU A 128 0.69 -3.69 2.29
N ALA A 129 1.37 -3.27 1.22
CA ALA A 129 1.53 -1.85 0.92
C ALA A 129 0.18 -1.18 0.64
N LEU A 130 -0.69 -1.81 -0.13
CA LEU A 130 -2.02 -1.27 -0.42
C LEU A 130 -2.91 -1.26 0.81
N ASN A 131 -2.88 -2.32 1.65
CA ASN A 131 -3.71 -2.39 2.85
C ASN A 131 -3.44 -1.19 3.78
N ALA A 132 -2.18 -0.84 4.01
CA ALA A 132 -1.82 0.31 4.86
C ALA A 132 -2.43 1.63 4.35
N TRP A 133 -2.44 1.84 3.03
CA TRP A 133 -3.01 3.05 2.43
C TRP A 133 -4.55 3.04 2.38
N LEU A 134 -5.14 1.87 2.12
CA LEU A 134 -6.59 1.69 2.09
C LEU A 134 -7.21 1.88 3.48
N GLU A 135 -6.63 1.24 4.50
CA GLU A 135 -7.10 1.39 5.89
C GLU A 135 -7.05 2.85 6.33
N GLU A 136 -5.94 3.52 6.05
CA GLU A 136 -5.75 4.91 6.44
C GLU A 136 -6.73 5.83 5.72
N ALA A 137 -6.91 5.67 4.41
CA ALA A 137 -7.88 6.47 3.66
C ALA A 137 -9.31 6.23 4.16
N ASN A 138 -9.71 4.97 4.33
CA ASN A 138 -11.06 4.63 4.79
C ASN A 138 -11.35 5.08 6.23
N ALA A 139 -10.31 5.32 7.05
CA ALA A 139 -10.47 5.87 8.39
C ALA A 139 -10.69 7.39 8.40
N LEU A 140 -10.27 8.12 7.37
CA LEU A 140 -10.34 9.59 7.33
C LEU A 140 -11.76 10.16 7.58
N PRO A 141 -12.85 9.60 7.02
CA PRO A 141 -14.19 10.12 7.26
C PRO A 141 -14.60 10.02 8.74
N GLY A 142 -14.17 8.97 9.43
CA GLY A 142 -14.36 8.82 10.88
C GLY A 142 -13.48 9.75 11.72
N LEU A 143 -12.56 10.48 11.09
CA LEU A 143 -11.73 11.53 11.67
C LEU A 143 -12.15 12.93 11.17
N ASP A 144 -13.42 13.08 10.78
CA ASP A 144 -14.03 14.33 10.31
C ASP A 144 -13.54 14.83 8.94
N MET A 145 -12.86 14.02 8.15
CA MET A 145 -12.59 14.35 6.74
C MET A 145 -13.90 14.35 5.93
N PRO A 146 -14.31 15.46 5.30
CA PRO A 146 -15.49 15.45 4.44
C PRO A 146 -15.28 14.54 3.22
N MET A 147 -16.26 13.66 2.95
CA MET A 147 -16.20 12.69 1.84
C MET A 147 -16.06 13.33 0.46
N THR A 148 -16.49 14.57 0.29
CA THR A 148 -16.50 15.29 -0.99
C THR A 148 -15.21 16.05 -1.27
N THR A 149 -14.37 16.27 -0.26
CA THR A 149 -13.21 17.16 -0.34
C THR A 149 -11.90 16.41 -0.51
N TYR A 150 -11.86 15.09 -0.33
CA TYR A 150 -10.63 14.31 -0.41
C TYR A 150 -10.80 13.08 -1.31
N LYS A 151 -9.78 12.82 -2.13
CA LYS A 151 -9.65 11.61 -2.94
C LYS A 151 -8.24 11.05 -2.85
N LEU A 152 -8.11 9.76 -2.60
CA LEU A 152 -6.87 9.03 -2.79
C LEU A 152 -6.92 8.33 -4.15
N VAL A 153 -5.90 8.51 -4.99
CA VAL A 153 -5.86 7.93 -6.34
C VAL A 153 -4.59 7.10 -6.49
N PHE A 154 -4.72 5.80 -6.73
CA PHE A 154 -3.60 4.95 -7.12
C PHE A 154 -3.40 5.01 -8.63
N ASN A 155 -2.19 5.32 -9.08
CA ASN A 155 -1.89 5.49 -10.50
C ASN A 155 -1.84 4.13 -11.22
N GLY A 156 -2.88 3.85 -12.02
CA GLY A 156 -3.12 2.58 -12.70
C GLY A 156 -2.74 2.54 -14.19
N LYS A 157 -2.23 3.64 -14.75
CA LYS A 157 -2.01 3.78 -16.20
C LYS A 157 -0.89 2.93 -16.79
N GLN A 158 -0.01 2.37 -15.95
CA GLN A 158 1.13 1.58 -16.42
C GLN A 158 0.77 0.09 -16.45
N ARG A 159 1.32 -0.65 -17.41
CA ARG A 159 1.11 -2.10 -17.53
C ARG A 159 1.51 -2.82 -16.25
N GLU A 160 2.57 -2.36 -15.61
CA GLU A 160 3.11 -2.90 -14.38
C GLU A 160 2.14 -2.70 -13.21
N THR A 161 1.52 -1.51 -13.09
CA THR A 161 0.54 -1.22 -12.03
C THR A 161 -0.78 -1.96 -12.25
N MET A 162 -1.20 -2.11 -13.51
CA MET A 162 -2.32 -2.99 -13.87
C MET A 162 -2.08 -4.46 -13.47
N ARG A 163 -0.84 -4.95 -13.55
CA ARG A 163 -0.51 -6.32 -13.11
C ARG A 163 -0.62 -6.46 -11.59
N VAL A 164 -0.20 -5.45 -10.84
CA VAL A 164 -0.42 -5.39 -9.39
C VAL A 164 -1.91 -5.43 -9.07
N TRP A 165 -2.70 -4.61 -9.76
CA TRP A 165 -4.16 -4.55 -9.55
C TRP A 165 -4.85 -5.90 -9.84
N ARG A 166 -4.44 -6.63 -10.88
CA ARG A 166 -4.97 -7.98 -11.15
C ARG A 166 -4.68 -8.98 -10.03
N ILE A 167 -3.54 -8.86 -9.36
CA ILE A 167 -3.21 -9.70 -8.18
C ILE A 167 -4.13 -9.35 -7.02
N VAL A 168 -4.43 -8.06 -6.81
CA VAL A 168 -5.38 -7.58 -5.79
C VAL A 168 -6.78 -8.14 -6.03
N LEU A 169 -7.28 -8.09 -7.27
CA LEU A 169 -8.59 -8.66 -7.61
C LEU A 169 -8.63 -10.17 -7.36
N LEU A 170 -7.63 -10.91 -7.81
CA LEU A 170 -7.54 -12.36 -7.57
C LEU A 170 -7.46 -12.67 -6.06
N ALA A 171 -6.75 -11.84 -5.30
CA ALA A 171 -6.65 -12.02 -3.85
C ALA A 171 -8.02 -11.87 -3.18
N VAL A 172 -8.82 -10.89 -3.60
CA VAL A 172 -10.20 -10.71 -3.12
C VAL A 172 -11.10 -11.86 -3.56
N ASP A 173 -11.02 -12.31 -4.82
CA ASP A 173 -11.81 -13.45 -5.31
C ASP A 173 -11.53 -14.72 -4.48
N LEU A 174 -10.27 -15.03 -4.20
CA LEU A 174 -9.88 -16.19 -3.40
C LEU A 174 -10.30 -16.03 -1.93
N TYR A 175 -10.17 -14.83 -1.35
CA TYR A 175 -10.67 -14.54 -0.01
C TYR A 175 -12.17 -14.84 0.09
N GLU A 176 -12.98 -14.29 -0.81
CA GLU A 176 -14.43 -14.44 -0.78
C GLU A 176 -14.86 -15.90 -0.99
N ALA A 177 -14.25 -16.58 -1.95
CA ALA A 177 -14.58 -17.98 -2.22
C ALA A 177 -14.22 -18.87 -1.03
N MET A 178 -13.04 -18.70 -0.42
CA MET A 178 -12.63 -19.50 0.74
C MET A 178 -13.51 -19.21 1.96
N THR A 179 -13.79 -17.93 2.25
CA THR A 179 -14.66 -17.54 3.37
C THR A 179 -16.06 -18.10 3.20
N GLU A 180 -16.60 -18.09 1.99
CA GLU A 180 -17.92 -18.65 1.71
C GLU A 180 -17.94 -20.19 1.78
N CYS A 181 -16.88 -20.88 1.33
CA CYS A 181 -16.72 -22.32 1.57
C CYS A 181 -16.69 -22.67 3.06
N CYS A 182 -16.00 -21.86 3.88
CA CYS A 182 -16.00 -22.02 5.33
C CYS A 182 -17.42 -21.85 5.90
N ARG A 183 -18.12 -20.80 5.46
CA ARG A 183 -19.49 -20.49 5.90
C ARG A 183 -20.50 -21.59 5.54
N ARG A 184 -20.34 -22.22 4.37
CA ARG A 184 -21.17 -23.34 3.90
C ARG A 184 -20.80 -24.68 4.55
N GLY A 185 -19.73 -24.73 5.34
CA GLY A 185 -19.28 -25.94 6.02
C GLY A 185 -18.55 -26.94 5.12
N TYR A 186 -18.11 -26.51 3.93
CA TYR A 186 -17.30 -27.35 3.04
C TYR A 186 -15.89 -27.59 3.57
N ILE A 187 -15.35 -26.59 4.28
CA ILE A 187 -14.04 -26.63 4.91
C ILE A 187 -14.16 -26.00 6.30
N GLN A 188 -13.41 -26.49 7.27
CA GLN A 188 -13.33 -25.85 8.57
C GLN A 188 -12.47 -24.59 8.47
N LEU A 189 -12.87 -23.53 9.18
CA LEU A 189 -12.08 -22.31 9.24
C LEU A 189 -10.73 -22.63 9.90
N PRO A 190 -9.59 -22.45 9.20
CA PRO A 190 -8.28 -22.76 9.76
C PRO A 190 -7.97 -21.83 10.92
N ASP A 191 -7.46 -22.36 12.03
CA ASP A 191 -6.93 -21.51 13.10
C ASP A 191 -5.60 -20.90 12.65
N ARG A 192 -5.48 -19.58 12.78
CA ARG A 192 -4.25 -18.85 12.50
C ARG A 192 -3.09 -19.30 13.38
N SER A 193 -3.37 -19.85 14.56
CA SER A 193 -2.33 -20.39 15.46
C SER A 193 -1.76 -21.74 15.01
N GLU A 194 -2.52 -22.50 14.21
CA GLU A 194 -2.13 -23.80 13.65
C GLU A 194 -1.39 -23.66 12.30
N ASP A 195 -1.31 -22.44 11.76
CA ASP A 195 -0.64 -22.17 10.50
C ASP A 195 0.88 -22.24 10.66
N SER A 196 1.47 -23.27 10.03
CA SER A 196 2.90 -23.60 10.08
C SER A 196 3.84 -22.60 9.39
N CYS A 197 3.32 -21.49 8.86
CA CYS A 197 4.10 -20.45 8.18
C CYS A 197 4.01 -19.08 8.87
N PRO A 198 4.58 -18.92 10.08
CA PRO A 198 4.50 -17.68 10.85
C PRO A 198 5.21 -16.48 10.20
N ALA A 199 5.98 -16.70 9.12
CA ALA A 199 6.68 -15.65 8.39
C ALA A 199 5.79 -14.85 7.41
N ARG A 200 4.57 -15.31 7.13
CA ARG A 200 3.65 -14.67 6.17
C ARG A 200 2.60 -13.84 6.89
N HIS A 201 2.30 -12.66 6.34
CA HIS A 201 1.23 -11.82 6.89
C HIS A 201 -0.15 -12.37 6.51
N PHE A 202 -0.26 -12.88 5.28
CA PHE A 202 -1.47 -13.47 4.72
C PHE A 202 -1.18 -14.91 4.28
N ALA A 203 -1.10 -15.84 5.22
CA ALA A 203 -0.72 -17.23 4.92
C ALA A 203 -1.79 -18.02 4.14
N LEU A 204 -3.05 -17.58 4.21
CA LEU A 204 -4.21 -18.15 3.51
C LEU A 204 -5.09 -17.00 2.99
N PRO A 205 -5.95 -17.25 1.99
CA PRO A 205 -6.90 -16.24 1.51
C PRO A 205 -7.74 -15.63 2.64
N CYS A 206 -8.28 -16.45 3.54
CA CYS A 206 -9.11 -16.02 4.68
C CYS A 206 -8.37 -15.14 5.72
N HIS A 207 -7.03 -15.03 5.64
CA HIS A 207 -6.24 -14.14 6.49
C HIS A 207 -6.14 -12.71 5.93
N LEU A 208 -6.62 -12.47 4.71
CA LEU A 208 -6.76 -11.12 4.18
C LEU A 208 -7.80 -10.35 5.02
N PRO A 209 -7.54 -9.09 5.43
CA PRO A 209 -8.49 -8.33 6.23
C PRO A 209 -9.83 -8.15 5.50
N PRO A 210 -10.99 -8.37 6.15
CA PRO A 210 -12.29 -8.13 5.54
C PRO A 210 -12.45 -6.69 5.03
N THR A 211 -11.87 -5.72 5.76
CA THR A 211 -11.83 -4.31 5.38
C THR A 211 -11.12 -4.06 4.06
N PHE A 212 -10.12 -4.87 3.72
CA PHE A 212 -9.43 -4.78 2.43
C PHE A 212 -10.37 -5.18 1.30
N ALA A 213 -11.02 -6.34 1.39
CA ALA A 213 -11.97 -6.80 0.38
C ALA A 213 -13.13 -5.81 0.19
N HIS A 214 -13.71 -5.30 1.28
CA HIS A 214 -14.73 -4.25 1.21
C HIS A 214 -14.24 -2.99 0.50
N ALA A 215 -13.02 -2.53 0.79
CA ALA A 215 -12.43 -1.37 0.13
C ALA A 215 -12.30 -1.57 -1.38
N ILE A 216 -11.89 -2.76 -1.83
CA ILE A 216 -11.81 -3.06 -3.27
C ILE A 216 -13.19 -3.04 -3.93
N HIS A 217 -14.23 -3.59 -3.28
CA HIS A 217 -15.61 -3.48 -3.77
C HIS A 217 -16.07 -2.03 -3.92
N ASP A 218 -15.79 -1.18 -2.93
CA ASP A 218 -16.19 0.22 -2.97
C ASP A 218 -15.44 1.01 -4.06
N ILE A 219 -14.18 0.66 -4.32
CA ILE A 219 -13.42 1.22 -5.46
C ILE A 219 -14.08 0.81 -6.78
N LEU A 220 -14.43 -0.48 -6.95
CA LEU A 220 -15.06 -0.99 -8.17
C LEU A 220 -16.45 -0.39 -8.43
N ARG A 221 -17.22 -0.11 -7.37
CA ARG A 221 -18.55 0.53 -7.45
C ARG A 221 -18.48 2.04 -7.63
N GLY A 222 -17.32 2.66 -7.41
CA GLY A 222 -17.15 4.11 -7.40
C GLY A 222 -17.76 4.79 -6.17
N SER A 223 -18.00 4.06 -5.08
CA SER A 223 -18.52 4.58 -3.81
C SER A 223 -17.43 4.92 -2.79
N SER A 224 -16.17 4.60 -3.09
CA SER A 224 -15.02 4.88 -2.23
C SER A 224 -14.48 6.32 -2.40
N ILE A 225 -13.77 6.81 -1.37
CA ILE A 225 -12.85 7.97 -1.51
C ILE A 225 -11.54 7.58 -2.18
N VAL A 226 -11.29 6.28 -2.32
CA VAL A 226 -10.12 5.72 -3.00
C VAL A 226 -10.49 5.36 -4.44
N TYR A 227 -9.57 5.63 -5.35
CA TYR A 227 -9.75 5.41 -6.78
C TYR A 227 -8.52 4.72 -7.37
N PHE A 228 -8.72 3.94 -8.42
CA PHE A 228 -7.66 3.42 -9.25
C PHE A 228 -7.73 4.08 -10.63
N ASP A 229 -6.71 4.85 -10.99
CA ASP A 229 -6.61 5.58 -12.28
C ASP A 229 -6.13 4.64 -13.39
N GLY A 230 -6.93 3.62 -13.66
CA GLY A 230 -6.75 2.59 -14.68
C GLY A 230 -8.08 1.88 -14.94
N ASP A 231 -8.08 0.81 -15.74
CA ASP A 231 -9.26 -0.06 -15.82
C ASP A 231 -9.33 -0.87 -14.51
N PRO A 232 -10.34 -0.63 -13.65
CA PRO A 232 -10.40 -1.32 -12.37
C PRO A 232 -10.82 -2.79 -12.54
N GLY A 233 -11.25 -3.21 -13.73
CA GLY A 233 -11.68 -4.57 -14.01
C GLY A 233 -12.96 -4.96 -13.28
N HIS A 234 -13.14 -6.26 -13.06
CA HIS A 234 -14.25 -6.83 -12.32
C HIS A 234 -13.76 -8.02 -11.51
N LEU A 235 -14.46 -8.32 -10.42
CA LEU A 235 -14.28 -9.55 -9.66
C LEU A 235 -14.92 -10.73 -10.40
N SER A 236 -14.42 -11.92 -10.14
CA SER A 236 -14.93 -13.14 -10.74
C SER A 236 -16.33 -13.48 -10.21
N ASP A 237 -17.08 -14.31 -10.94
CA ASP A 237 -18.33 -14.85 -10.43
C ASP A 237 -18.07 -15.73 -9.20
N ARG A 238 -18.64 -15.34 -8.06
CA ARG A 238 -18.37 -15.98 -6.77
C ARG A 238 -18.83 -17.43 -6.76
N GLU A 239 -20.00 -17.73 -7.30
CA GLU A 239 -20.51 -19.11 -7.32
C GLU A 239 -19.65 -20.01 -8.20
N SER A 240 -19.17 -19.51 -9.35
CA SER A 240 -18.20 -20.23 -10.17
C SER A 240 -16.89 -20.51 -9.41
N MET A 241 -16.39 -19.55 -8.62
CA MET A 241 -15.17 -19.73 -7.84
C MET A 241 -15.32 -20.77 -6.72
N ILE A 242 -16.50 -20.81 -6.08
CA ILE A 242 -16.86 -21.81 -5.06
C ILE A 242 -17.04 -23.18 -5.69
N ALA A 243 -17.79 -23.27 -6.79
CA ALA A 243 -18.09 -24.53 -7.46
C ALA A 243 -16.81 -25.29 -7.85
N SER A 244 -15.77 -24.58 -8.29
CA SER A 244 -14.49 -25.21 -8.65
C SER A 244 -13.57 -25.55 -7.47
N ARG A 245 -13.93 -25.18 -6.23
CA ARG A 245 -13.09 -25.32 -5.03
C ARG A 245 -13.81 -25.86 -3.79
N HIS A 246 -15.08 -26.25 -3.91
CA HIS A 246 -15.89 -26.69 -2.78
C HIS A 246 -15.38 -27.97 -2.12
N ASP A 247 -14.64 -28.81 -2.86
CA ASP A 247 -14.03 -30.05 -2.41
C ASP A 247 -12.55 -29.88 -2.01
N TRP A 248 -12.03 -28.65 -2.04
CA TRP A 248 -10.62 -28.39 -1.74
C TRP A 248 -10.32 -28.44 -0.25
N SER A 249 -9.19 -29.07 0.07
CA SER A 249 -8.54 -29.03 1.37
C SER A 249 -7.78 -27.71 1.60
N VAL A 250 -7.46 -27.40 2.87
CA VAL A 250 -6.67 -26.19 3.23
C VAL A 250 -5.32 -26.14 2.50
N PRO A 251 -4.55 -27.24 2.36
CA PRO A 251 -3.32 -27.23 1.57
C PRO A 251 -3.49 -26.84 0.10
N GLN A 252 -4.61 -27.20 -0.54
CA GLN A 252 -4.90 -26.82 -1.92
C GLN A 252 -5.18 -25.31 -2.04
N TRP A 253 -5.98 -24.76 -1.11
CA TRP A 253 -6.17 -23.31 -1.01
C TRP A 253 -4.85 -22.57 -0.80
N ARG A 254 -4.00 -23.08 0.11
CA ARG A 254 -2.68 -22.50 0.36
C ARG A 254 -1.81 -22.52 -0.88
N PHE A 255 -1.75 -23.65 -1.57
CA PHE A 255 -0.91 -23.80 -2.76
C PHE A 255 -1.28 -22.77 -3.85
N GLU A 256 -2.58 -22.64 -4.18
CA GLU A 256 -3.01 -21.65 -5.17
C GLU A 256 -2.77 -20.21 -4.69
N TRP A 257 -3.08 -19.92 -3.42
CA TRP A 257 -2.83 -18.60 -2.84
C TRP A 257 -1.34 -18.22 -2.88
N GLU A 258 -0.47 -19.16 -2.51
CA GLU A 258 0.97 -18.97 -2.55
C GLU A 258 1.46 -18.74 -3.97
N GLU A 259 1.10 -19.62 -4.90
CA GLU A 259 1.58 -19.57 -6.28
C GLU A 259 1.06 -18.35 -7.05
N LYS A 260 -0.23 -18.05 -6.94
CA LYS A 260 -0.91 -17.06 -7.80
C LYS A 260 -0.96 -15.65 -7.20
N VAL A 261 -0.83 -15.54 -5.88
CA VAL A 261 -0.94 -14.25 -5.17
C VAL A 261 0.36 -13.92 -4.46
N ILE A 262 0.72 -14.69 -3.42
CA ILE A 262 1.80 -14.31 -2.50
C ILE A 262 3.16 -14.27 -3.18
N GLU A 263 3.51 -15.32 -3.94
CA GLU A 263 4.81 -15.47 -4.60
C GLU A 263 4.86 -14.87 -6.00
N GLN A 264 3.72 -14.42 -6.52
CA GLN A 264 3.62 -13.88 -7.86
C GLN A 264 4.58 -12.69 -8.03
N PRO A 265 5.62 -12.79 -8.89
CA PRO A 265 6.57 -11.70 -9.04
C PRO A 265 5.91 -10.49 -9.69
N LEU A 266 6.19 -9.31 -9.15
CA LEU A 266 5.72 -8.05 -9.70
C LEU A 266 6.64 -7.59 -10.83
N PRO A 267 6.09 -7.16 -11.98
CA PRO A 267 6.90 -6.60 -13.06
C PRO A 267 7.40 -5.22 -12.64
N LEU A 268 8.71 -5.07 -12.49
CA LEU A 268 9.32 -3.80 -12.09
C LEU A 268 9.34 -2.83 -13.29
N PRO A 269 8.92 -1.57 -13.13
CA PRO A 269 9.07 -0.56 -14.17
C PRO A 269 10.54 -0.38 -14.58
N LYS A 270 10.78 -0.05 -15.85
CA LYS A 270 12.13 0.29 -16.33
C LYS A 270 12.66 1.49 -15.54
N GLY A 271 13.90 1.40 -15.05
CA GLY A 271 14.51 2.51 -14.30
C GLY A 271 14.05 2.59 -12.84
N TRP A 272 13.24 1.63 -12.35
CA TRP A 272 12.67 1.69 -11.00
C TRP A 272 13.74 1.70 -9.91
N ARG A 273 14.77 0.86 -10.04
CA ARG A 273 15.87 0.76 -9.05
C ARG A 273 16.68 2.05 -8.99
N GLU A 274 16.92 2.67 -10.14
CA GLU A 274 17.61 3.94 -10.29
C GLU A 274 16.81 5.08 -9.65
N GLY A 275 15.48 5.03 -9.79
CA GLY A 275 14.53 5.95 -9.17
C GLY A 275 14.46 5.84 -7.63
N LEU A 276 14.83 4.69 -7.06
CA LEU A 276 15.00 4.53 -5.60
C LEU A 276 16.30 5.16 -5.07
N HIS A 277 17.17 5.68 -5.95
CA HIS A 277 18.43 6.37 -5.62
C HIS A 277 19.27 5.62 -4.57
N ILE A 278 19.63 4.38 -4.86
CA ILE A 278 20.68 3.68 -4.12
C ILE A 278 21.97 3.78 -4.95
N ASP A 279 22.85 4.71 -4.59
CA ASP A 279 24.10 4.96 -5.33
C ASP A 279 25.13 3.84 -5.06
N TYR A 280 25.11 2.78 -5.87
CA TYR A 280 26.17 1.76 -5.92
C TYR A 280 27.26 2.16 -6.92
N GLN A 281 27.87 3.33 -6.71
CA GLN A 281 29.22 3.53 -7.24
C GLN A 281 30.20 2.80 -6.32
N LEU A 282 30.55 1.56 -6.71
CA LEU A 282 31.73 0.86 -6.22
C LEU A 282 32.97 1.68 -6.64
N ARG A 283 33.40 2.61 -5.79
CA ARG A 283 34.77 3.09 -5.86
C ARG A 283 35.65 1.94 -5.39
N ARG A 284 36.29 1.28 -6.36
CA ARG A 284 37.49 0.46 -6.14
C ARG A 284 38.62 1.35 -5.62
#